data_AF-A0A972W2H4-F1
#
_entry.id   AF-A0A972W2H4-F1
#
_cell.length_a   1.000
_cell.length_b   1.000
_cell.length_c   1.000
_cell.angle_alpha   90.00
_cell.angle_beta   90.00
_cell.angle_gamma   90.00
#
_symmetry.space_group_name_H-M   'P 1'
#
loop_
_entity.id
_entity.type
_entity.pdbx_description
1 polymer ?
#
loop_
_entity_poly.entity_id
_entity_poly.type
_entity_poly.pdbx_seq_one_letter_code
_entity_poly.pdbx_strand_id
1 'polypeptide(L)'
;MNKKMIVQPGSYPEKNGLYDPAQEKDSCGVGFVANIKGQPSHQIMLDAHHINARMDHRGGCGFEENTGDGAGVLTALPHSFFRRIAGELSVELPAPGHYAVGNIFLPQDPAERRYCQEQIETIIAEEGQTFLVWRQVPTDPVGANIGPASLAAQPTIDQLFIAANDIEGDAFERTLYIIRRRFSELLKRHTDHLTQGHMVYACSLSSKVIVYKGMLTPGQLFPFYPDLENTHFETHLAMVHSRFSTNTFPSWARAQPNRYMSHNGEINTLMGNKNMMTARQGSVQSPLFGAEINKLFP
;
A
#
# COMPACT_ATOMS: atom_id res chain seq x y z
N MET A 1 -3.01 21.24 32.71
CA MET A 1 -1.94 20.28 32.35
C MET A 1 -2.35 19.57 31.08
N ASN A 2 -1.84 20.02 29.93
CA ASN A 2 -2.15 19.45 28.62
C ASN A 2 -1.51 18.07 28.51
N LYS A 3 -2.32 17.01 28.61
CA LYS A 3 -1.93 15.68 28.09
C LYS A 3 -1.69 15.86 26.60
N LYS A 4 -0.44 15.72 26.14
CA LYS A 4 -0.13 15.56 24.72
C LYS A 4 -0.99 14.41 24.20
N MET A 5 -1.92 14.70 23.28
CA MET A 5 -2.61 13.66 22.52
C MET A 5 -1.56 12.94 21.68
N ILE A 6 -1.18 11.75 22.13
CA ILE A 6 -0.44 10.80 21.30
C ILE A 6 -1.50 10.11 20.45
N VAL A 7 -1.77 10.66 19.27
CA VAL A 7 -2.57 9.96 18.25
C VAL A 7 -1.67 8.84 17.72
N GLN A 8 -2.11 7.59 17.85
CA GLN A 8 -1.40 6.47 17.26
C GLN A 8 -1.46 6.58 15.72
N PRO A 9 -0.34 6.55 15.00
CA PRO A 9 -0.35 6.62 13.54
C PRO A 9 -1.15 5.45 12.95
N GLY A 10 -2.10 5.72 12.05
CA GLY A 10 -2.85 4.66 11.33
C GLY A 10 -4.28 4.36 11.83
N SER A 11 -4.73 4.96 12.93
CA SER A 11 -6.15 4.98 13.33
C SER A 11 -6.74 6.38 13.22
N TYR A 12 -8.07 6.50 13.14
CA TYR A 12 -8.71 7.80 13.34
C TYR A 12 -8.52 8.21 14.81
N PRO A 13 -8.15 9.47 15.11
CA PRO A 13 -8.21 9.97 16.47
C PRO A 13 -9.61 9.76 17.06
N GLU A 14 -9.69 9.53 18.36
CA GLU A 14 -10.96 9.56 19.07
C GLU A 14 -11.59 10.97 18.96
N LYS A 15 -12.92 11.03 19.02
CA LYS A 15 -13.67 12.29 18.99
C LYS A 15 -13.12 13.24 20.05
N ASN A 16 -12.63 14.41 19.63
CA ASN A 16 -12.10 15.42 20.54
C ASN A 16 -12.41 16.83 20.05
N GLY A 17 -12.99 17.65 20.92
CA GLY A 17 -13.48 18.99 20.55
C GLY A 17 -14.52 18.92 19.44
N LEU A 18 -14.32 19.71 18.37
CA LEU A 18 -15.18 19.73 17.18
C LEU A 18 -14.85 18.62 16.18
N TYR A 19 -13.74 17.91 16.35
CA TYR A 19 -13.37 16.80 15.47
C TYR A 19 -14.19 15.56 15.82
N ASP A 20 -14.98 15.08 14.85
CA ASP A 20 -15.71 13.82 14.91
C ASP A 20 -15.23 12.93 13.76
N PRO A 21 -14.58 11.77 14.03
CA PRO A 21 -14.13 10.87 12.96
C PRO A 21 -15.27 10.35 12.08
N ALA A 22 -16.54 10.48 12.50
CA ALA A 22 -17.69 10.15 11.69
C ALA A 22 -18.06 11.21 10.64
N GLN A 23 -17.43 12.39 10.65
CA GLN A 23 -17.73 13.52 9.75
C GLN A 23 -16.56 13.90 8.82
N GLU A 24 -15.57 13.01 8.66
CA GLU A 24 -14.38 13.23 7.81
C GLU A 24 -14.76 13.32 6.31
N LYS A 25 -14.22 14.31 5.60
CA LYS A 25 -14.48 14.54 4.17
C LYS A 25 -13.19 14.57 3.36
N ASP A 26 -13.23 14.03 2.15
CA ASP A 26 -12.10 14.04 1.21
C ASP A 26 -12.52 14.60 -0.16
N SER A 27 -11.68 15.42 -0.80
CA SER A 27 -11.87 15.93 -2.18
C SER A 27 -10.65 15.60 -3.03
N CYS A 28 -10.71 14.60 -3.90
CA CYS A 28 -9.51 14.00 -4.49
C CYS A 28 -9.33 14.31 -5.99
N GLY A 29 -8.18 13.92 -6.52
CA GLY A 29 -7.92 13.72 -7.94
C GLY A 29 -7.72 12.22 -8.24
N VAL A 30 -8.27 11.72 -9.34
CA VAL A 30 -8.02 10.36 -9.83
C VAL A 30 -7.86 10.37 -11.34
N GLY A 31 -6.92 9.59 -11.86
CA GLY A 31 -6.70 9.44 -13.29
C GLY A 31 -5.95 8.15 -13.58
N PHE A 32 -6.07 7.63 -14.80
CA PHE A 32 -5.32 6.46 -15.21
C PHE A 32 -4.95 6.52 -16.70
N VAL A 33 -3.89 5.80 -17.04
CA VAL A 33 -3.43 5.55 -18.40
C VAL A 33 -3.34 4.06 -18.58
N ALA A 34 -3.85 3.56 -19.71
CA ALA A 34 -3.82 2.15 -20.02
C ALA A 34 -3.50 1.92 -21.50
N ASN A 35 -2.68 0.92 -21.78
CA ASN A 35 -2.54 0.37 -23.11
C ASN A 35 -3.65 -0.67 -23.33
N ILE A 36 -4.57 -0.41 -24.26
CA ILE A 36 -5.74 -1.27 -24.53
C ILE A 36 -5.34 -2.70 -24.92
N LYS A 37 -4.18 -2.88 -25.55
CA LYS A 37 -3.67 -4.20 -25.95
C LYS A 37 -2.87 -4.89 -24.83
N GLY A 38 -2.76 -4.29 -23.66
CA GLY A 38 -1.99 -4.82 -22.53
C GLY A 38 -0.48 -4.82 -22.74
N GLN A 39 0.03 -4.09 -23.74
CA GLN A 39 1.47 -4.03 -24.03
C GLN A 39 2.16 -3.08 -23.05
N PRO A 40 3.12 -3.56 -22.24
CA PRO A 40 3.86 -2.71 -21.32
C PRO A 40 4.74 -1.70 -22.07
N SER A 41 4.82 -0.48 -21.56
CA SER A 41 5.72 0.57 -22.06
C SER A 41 6.04 1.57 -20.96
N HIS A 42 7.26 2.08 -20.93
CA HIS A 42 7.64 3.16 -20.02
C HIS A 42 6.88 4.47 -20.32
N GLN A 43 6.36 4.65 -21.54
CA GLN A 43 5.51 5.80 -21.87
C GLN A 43 4.29 5.92 -20.95
N ILE A 44 3.74 4.79 -20.48
CA ILE A 44 2.61 4.78 -19.55
C ILE A 44 2.97 5.45 -18.21
N MET A 45 4.22 5.31 -17.76
CA MET A 45 4.71 5.98 -16.55
C MET A 45 4.91 7.48 -16.77
N LEU A 46 5.42 7.90 -17.93
CA LEU A 46 5.56 9.31 -18.29
C LEU A 46 4.19 10.01 -18.36
N ASP A 47 3.20 9.34 -18.97
CA ASP A 47 1.83 9.87 -19.06
C ASP A 47 1.18 9.94 -17.67
N ALA A 48 1.38 8.91 -16.83
CA ALA A 48 0.91 8.91 -15.45
C ALA A 48 1.54 10.02 -14.61
N HIS A 49 2.84 10.26 -14.77
CA HIS A 49 3.54 11.39 -14.15
C HIS A 49 2.93 12.73 -14.56
N HIS A 50 2.69 12.91 -15.87
CA HIS A 50 2.06 14.14 -16.38
C HIS A 50 0.66 14.35 -15.81
N ILE A 51 -0.18 13.30 -15.73
CA ILE A 51 -1.50 13.39 -15.09
C ILE A 51 -1.37 13.79 -13.62
N ASN A 52 -0.49 13.13 -12.88
CA ASN A 52 -0.29 13.33 -11.46
C ASN A 52 0.19 14.77 -11.15
N ALA A 53 1.15 15.30 -11.93
CA ALA A 53 1.62 16.68 -11.80
C ALA A 53 0.53 17.73 -12.11
N ARG A 54 -0.53 17.37 -12.83
CA ARG A 54 -1.68 18.25 -13.08
C ARG A 54 -2.73 18.18 -11.97
N MET A 55 -2.56 17.34 -10.95
CA MET A 55 -3.48 17.20 -9.83
C MET A 55 -3.13 18.05 -8.61
N ASP A 56 -2.02 18.80 -8.61
CA ASP A 56 -1.60 19.60 -7.45
C ASP A 56 -2.69 20.58 -6.97
N HIS A 57 -3.44 21.20 -7.89
CA HIS A 57 -4.57 22.09 -7.55
C HIS A 57 -5.77 21.39 -6.89
N ARG A 58 -5.75 20.05 -6.79
CA ARG A 58 -6.77 19.19 -6.17
C ARG A 58 -6.22 18.39 -4.99
N GLY A 59 -4.93 18.48 -4.72
CA GLY A 59 -4.29 17.86 -3.56
C GLY A 59 -4.40 18.77 -2.34
N GLY A 60 -4.52 18.15 -1.17
CA GLY A 60 -4.39 18.87 0.09
C GLY A 60 -2.92 19.03 0.45
N CYS A 61 -2.52 20.25 0.79
CA CYS A 61 -1.32 20.47 1.58
C CYS A 61 -1.73 20.45 3.06
N GLY A 62 -0.99 19.71 3.86
CA GLY A 62 -1.12 19.67 5.31
C GLY A 62 -0.74 21.00 5.96
N PHE A 63 -0.45 20.97 7.27
CA PHE A 63 -0.09 22.18 8.00
C PHE A 63 1.20 22.86 7.49
N GLU A 64 2.09 22.09 6.84
CA GLU A 64 3.31 22.57 6.19
C GLU A 64 3.14 22.46 4.67
N GLU A 65 3.66 23.42 3.90
CA GLU A 65 3.52 23.47 2.44
C GLU A 65 4.03 22.21 1.72
N ASN A 66 4.99 21.51 2.32
CA ASN A 66 5.64 20.32 1.77
C ASN A 66 5.22 19.01 2.45
N THR A 67 4.15 19.04 3.24
CA THR A 67 3.51 17.86 3.82
C THR A 67 2.20 17.61 3.06
N GLY A 68 2.10 16.52 2.29
CA GLY A 68 0.89 16.21 1.52
C GLY A 68 -0.05 15.23 2.22
N ASP A 69 -1.36 15.32 1.98
CA ASP A 69 -2.36 14.42 2.59
C ASP A 69 -2.34 12.99 2.06
N GLY A 70 -1.71 12.79 0.90
CA GLY A 70 -1.48 11.48 0.30
C GLY A 70 -1.47 11.53 -1.22
N ALA A 71 -0.49 10.87 -1.83
CA ALA A 71 -0.44 10.62 -3.26
C ALA A 71 0.07 9.20 -3.52
N GLY A 72 -0.30 8.65 -4.66
CA GLY A 72 0.16 7.32 -5.03
C GLY A 72 -0.19 6.94 -6.46
N VAL A 73 0.43 5.84 -6.89
CA VAL A 73 0.22 5.20 -8.18
C VAL A 73 0.07 3.69 -7.98
N LEU A 74 -0.96 3.12 -8.61
CA LEU A 74 -1.12 1.69 -8.82
C LEU A 74 -0.67 1.40 -10.24
N THR A 75 0.15 0.39 -10.43
CA THR A 75 0.57 -0.05 -11.76
C THR A 75 0.29 -1.54 -11.94
N ALA A 76 0.13 -1.99 -13.19
CA ALA A 76 0.33 -3.40 -13.46
C ALA A 76 1.80 -3.75 -13.19
N LEU A 77 2.05 -4.96 -12.69
CA LEU A 77 3.37 -5.37 -12.19
C LEU A 77 4.43 -5.27 -13.31
N PRO A 78 5.46 -4.42 -13.16
CA PRO A 78 6.47 -4.18 -14.20
C PRO A 78 7.51 -5.31 -14.23
N HIS A 79 7.25 -6.36 -15.01
CA HIS A 79 8.12 -7.55 -15.02
C HIS A 79 9.56 -7.25 -15.46
N SER A 80 9.76 -6.43 -16.50
CA SER A 80 11.11 -6.08 -17.00
C SER A 80 11.97 -5.41 -15.93
N PHE A 81 11.38 -4.48 -15.17
CA PHE A 81 12.00 -3.87 -14.00
C PHE A 81 12.35 -4.90 -12.92
N PHE A 82 11.38 -5.70 -12.47
CA PHE A 82 11.62 -6.62 -11.36
C PHE A 82 12.57 -7.75 -11.69
N ARG A 83 12.61 -8.22 -12.95
CA ARG A 83 13.59 -9.19 -13.40
C ARG A 83 15.02 -8.65 -13.28
N ARG A 84 15.23 -7.37 -13.59
CA ARG A 84 16.54 -6.72 -13.43
C ARG A 84 16.91 -6.61 -11.96
N ILE A 85 15.99 -6.10 -11.13
CA ILE A 85 16.18 -5.97 -9.68
C ILE A 85 16.52 -7.33 -9.03
N ALA A 86 15.81 -8.40 -9.41
CA ALA A 86 16.10 -9.74 -8.89
C ALA A 86 17.52 -10.20 -9.27
N GLY A 87 17.98 -9.91 -10.50
CA GLY A 87 19.36 -10.16 -10.91
C GLY A 87 20.38 -9.39 -10.07
N GLU A 88 20.12 -8.12 -9.75
CA GLU A 88 20.96 -7.30 -8.86
C GLU A 88 21.01 -7.87 -7.43
N LEU A 89 19.95 -8.55 -6.99
CA LEU A 89 19.86 -9.22 -5.69
C LEU A 89 20.35 -10.69 -5.72
N SER A 90 20.85 -11.18 -6.85
CA SER A 90 21.23 -12.60 -7.04
C SER A 90 20.10 -13.59 -6.76
N VAL A 91 18.87 -13.21 -7.11
CA VAL A 91 17.65 -14.02 -6.95
C VAL A 91 17.12 -14.39 -8.34
N GLU A 92 16.80 -15.67 -8.52
CA GLU A 92 16.11 -16.11 -9.73
C GLU A 92 14.62 -15.76 -9.61
N LEU A 93 14.13 -14.93 -10.54
CA LEU A 93 12.73 -14.52 -10.57
C LEU A 93 11.94 -15.41 -11.54
N PRO A 94 10.86 -16.07 -11.10
CA PRO A 94 9.99 -16.83 -11.98
C PRO A 94 9.37 -16.00 -13.11
N ALA A 95 8.75 -16.68 -14.07
CA ALA A 95 8.00 -16.05 -15.14
C ALA A 95 6.81 -15.21 -14.59
N PRO A 96 6.31 -14.20 -15.34
CA PRO A 96 5.09 -13.47 -14.96
C PRO A 96 3.94 -14.40 -14.57
N GLY A 97 3.22 -14.04 -13.50
CA GLY A 97 2.14 -14.86 -12.94
C GLY A 97 2.57 -15.97 -11.98
N HIS A 98 3.88 -16.28 -11.92
CA HIS A 98 4.46 -17.27 -11.00
C HIS A 98 5.24 -16.63 -9.84
N TYR A 99 5.22 -15.31 -9.75
CA TYR A 99 5.77 -14.57 -8.63
C TYR A 99 4.91 -13.34 -8.33
N ALA A 100 5.03 -12.84 -7.12
CA ALA A 100 4.37 -11.63 -6.65
C ALA A 100 5.37 -10.70 -5.99
N VAL A 101 5.06 -9.41 -6.06
CA VAL A 101 5.77 -8.37 -5.31
C VAL A 101 4.75 -7.55 -4.53
N GLY A 102 5.08 -7.25 -3.28
CA GLY A 102 4.28 -6.36 -2.45
C GLY A 102 5.12 -5.26 -1.83
N ASN A 103 4.69 -4.01 -1.93
CA ASN A 103 5.23 -2.92 -1.13
C ASN A 103 4.62 -3.00 0.27
N ILE A 104 5.43 -3.33 1.27
CA ILE A 104 5.03 -3.49 2.67
C ILE A 104 5.65 -2.36 3.49
N PHE A 105 4.79 -1.60 4.17
CA PHE A 105 5.20 -0.69 5.23
C PHE A 105 5.49 -1.49 6.48
N LEU A 106 6.62 -1.19 7.12
CA LEU A 106 7.15 -1.87 8.29
C LEU A 106 7.63 -0.83 9.32
N PRO A 107 7.80 -1.24 10.58
CA PRO A 107 8.43 -0.43 11.62
C PRO A 107 9.74 0.23 11.16
N GLN A 108 10.03 1.40 11.73
CA GLN A 108 11.33 2.06 11.60
C GLN A 108 12.38 1.36 12.49
N ASP A 109 11.96 0.87 13.66
CA ASP A 109 12.83 0.11 14.55
C ASP A 109 13.30 -1.20 13.87
N PRO A 110 14.63 -1.43 13.75
CA PRO A 110 15.15 -2.59 13.04
C PRO A 110 14.77 -3.94 13.67
N ALA A 111 14.62 -4.02 15.00
CA ALA A 111 14.29 -5.26 15.69
C ALA A 111 12.81 -5.61 15.49
N GLU A 112 11.92 -4.63 15.62
CA GLU A 112 10.51 -4.80 15.31
C GLU A 112 10.29 -5.13 13.82
N ARG A 113 11.00 -4.44 12.92
CA ARG A 113 10.96 -4.72 11.48
C ARG A 113 11.37 -6.17 11.20
N ARG A 114 12.47 -6.64 11.80
CA ARG A 114 12.95 -8.00 11.61
C ARG A 114 11.93 -9.03 12.12
N TYR A 115 11.34 -8.80 13.29
CA TYR A 115 10.27 -9.64 13.81
C TYR A 115 9.08 -9.70 12.83
N CYS A 116 8.62 -8.57 12.31
CA CYS A 116 7.54 -8.53 11.32
C CYS A 116 7.89 -9.35 10.06
N GLN A 117 9.11 -9.20 9.53
CA GLN A 117 9.58 -9.96 8.36
C GLN A 117 9.56 -11.47 8.63
N GLU A 118 10.06 -11.93 9.79
CA GLU A 118 10.09 -13.34 10.17
C GLU A 118 8.68 -13.94 10.33
N GLN A 119 7.74 -13.19 10.91
CA GLN A 119 6.35 -13.64 10.99
C GLN A 119 5.70 -13.73 9.60
N ILE A 120 6.00 -12.79 8.70
CA ILE A 120 5.51 -12.82 7.32
C ILE A 120 6.10 -14.01 6.56
N GLU A 121 7.40 -14.26 6.67
CA GLU A 121 8.10 -15.41 6.09
C GLU A 121 7.50 -16.74 6.57
N THR A 122 7.19 -16.84 7.87
CA THR A 122 6.53 -18.01 8.46
C THR A 122 5.15 -18.25 7.83
N ILE A 123 4.32 -17.20 7.73
CA ILE A 123 2.97 -17.29 7.13
C ILE A 123 3.05 -17.68 5.65
N ILE A 124 4.04 -17.18 4.91
CA ILE A 124 4.25 -17.55 3.50
C ILE A 124 4.48 -19.06 3.38
N ALA A 125 5.35 -19.62 4.22
CA ALA A 125 5.66 -21.05 4.24
C ALA A 125 4.44 -21.89 4.65
N GLU A 126 3.67 -21.45 5.65
CA GLU A 126 2.45 -22.13 6.10
C GLU A 126 1.35 -22.16 5.02
N GLU A 127 1.28 -21.14 4.17
CA GLU A 127 0.38 -21.09 3.01
C GLU A 127 1.00 -21.75 1.75
N GLY A 128 2.10 -22.49 1.94
CA GLY A 128 2.73 -23.33 0.92
C GLY A 128 3.48 -22.58 -0.17
N GLN A 129 3.74 -21.28 -0.01
CA GLN A 129 4.43 -20.46 -1.01
C GLN A 129 5.91 -20.28 -0.64
N THR A 130 6.73 -19.82 -1.59
CA THR A 130 8.17 -19.66 -1.38
C THR A 130 8.52 -18.19 -1.19
N PHE A 131 9.05 -17.84 -0.02
CA PHE A 131 9.71 -16.54 0.17
C PHE A 131 10.98 -16.47 -0.66
N LEU A 132 11.17 -15.39 -1.41
CA LEU A 132 12.38 -15.18 -2.21
C LEU A 132 13.36 -14.21 -1.55
N VAL A 133 12.93 -12.96 -1.35
CA VAL A 133 13.80 -11.90 -0.85
C VAL A 133 12.99 -10.70 -0.34
N TRP A 134 13.60 -9.95 0.57
CA TRP A 134 13.21 -8.58 0.91
C TRP A 134 14.13 -7.59 0.21
N ARG A 135 13.55 -6.59 -0.46
CA ARG A 135 14.28 -5.45 -1.02
C ARG A 135 13.84 -4.17 -0.33
N GLN A 136 14.75 -3.45 0.30
CA GLN A 136 14.45 -2.09 0.73
C GLN A 136 14.20 -1.21 -0.49
N VAL A 137 13.04 -0.54 -0.53
CA VAL A 137 12.68 0.34 -1.65
C VAL A 137 13.53 1.61 -1.55
N PRO A 138 14.23 2.02 -2.61
CA PRO A 138 14.95 3.28 -2.61
C PRO A 138 13.96 4.43 -2.50
N THR A 139 14.26 5.40 -1.64
CA THR A 139 13.47 6.63 -1.47
C THR A 139 14.37 7.85 -1.41
N ASP A 140 13.92 8.99 -1.93
CA ASP A 140 14.65 10.26 -1.85
C ASP A 140 13.81 11.35 -1.14
N PRO A 141 13.76 11.35 0.20
CA PRO A 141 13.01 12.35 0.95
C PRO A 141 13.58 13.78 0.80
N VAL A 142 14.88 13.91 0.49
CA VAL A 142 15.55 15.21 0.37
C VAL A 142 15.27 15.82 -1.00
N GLY A 143 15.51 15.06 -2.08
CA GLY A 143 15.24 15.52 -3.45
C GLY A 143 13.76 15.76 -3.71
N ALA A 144 12.88 14.99 -3.08
CA ALA A 144 11.44 15.23 -3.11
C ALA A 144 10.96 16.35 -2.16
N ASN A 145 11.84 16.97 -1.37
CA ASN A 145 11.48 18.02 -0.40
C ASN A 145 10.33 17.56 0.54
N ILE A 146 10.48 16.41 1.20
CA ILE A 146 9.45 15.86 2.08
C ILE A 146 9.40 16.61 3.41
N GLY A 147 8.20 17.04 3.82
CA GLY A 147 7.98 17.74 5.07
C GLY A 147 8.33 16.91 6.33
N PRO A 148 8.78 17.55 7.42
CA PRO A 148 9.13 16.88 8.67
C PRO A 148 8.05 15.97 9.23
N ALA A 149 6.77 16.36 9.12
CA ALA A 149 5.65 15.55 9.63
C ALA A 149 5.48 14.24 8.85
N SER A 150 5.56 14.31 7.51
CA SER A 150 5.54 13.12 6.65
C SER A 150 6.73 12.22 6.90
N LEU A 151 7.93 12.80 7.04
CA LEU A 151 9.17 12.07 7.30
C LEU A 151 9.16 11.36 8.66
N ALA A 152 8.70 12.04 9.72
CA ALA A 152 8.59 11.44 11.05
C ALA A 152 7.64 10.24 11.09
N ALA A 153 6.58 10.28 10.28
CA ALA A 153 5.62 9.19 10.16
C ALA A 153 5.96 8.16 9.08
N GLN A 154 7.09 8.32 8.36
CA GLN A 154 7.48 7.45 7.24
C GLN A 154 7.82 6.04 7.72
N PRO A 155 7.11 4.99 7.27
CA PRO A 155 7.51 3.62 7.60
C PRO A 155 8.78 3.22 6.84
N THR A 156 9.44 2.14 7.27
CA THR A 156 10.35 1.43 6.36
C THR A 156 9.50 0.83 5.25
N ILE A 157 9.94 0.99 3.99
CA ILE A 157 9.23 0.45 2.83
C ILE A 157 10.07 -0.67 2.24
N ASP A 158 9.64 -1.92 2.44
CA ASP A 158 10.31 -3.08 1.88
C ASP A 158 9.39 -3.79 0.87
N GLN A 159 10.00 -4.24 -0.21
CA GLN A 159 9.39 -5.10 -1.21
C GLN A 159 9.57 -6.56 -0.84
N LEU A 160 8.45 -7.25 -0.72
CA LEU A 160 8.37 -8.68 -0.47
C LEU A 160 8.21 -9.43 -1.79
N PHE A 161 9.15 -10.32 -2.10
CA PHE A 161 9.07 -11.20 -3.26
C PHE A 161 8.65 -12.61 -2.83
N ILE A 162 7.64 -13.15 -3.50
CA ILE A 162 7.10 -14.50 -3.26
C ILE A 162 7.01 -15.24 -4.59
N ALA A 163 7.53 -16.45 -4.66
CA ALA A 163 7.28 -17.38 -5.76
C ALA A 163 6.08 -18.26 -5.43
N ALA A 164 5.28 -18.52 -6.46
CA ALA A 164 4.20 -19.47 -6.38
C ALA A 164 4.76 -20.91 -6.40
N ASN A 165 4.22 -21.79 -5.55
CA ASN A 165 4.45 -23.23 -5.65
C ASN A 165 3.15 -23.92 -6.05
N ASP A 166 3.18 -24.69 -7.13
CA ASP A 166 2.09 -25.56 -7.59
C ASP A 166 0.73 -24.86 -7.85
N ILE A 167 0.70 -23.53 -7.85
CA ILE A 167 -0.49 -22.71 -8.13
C ILE A 167 -0.11 -21.53 -9.02
N GLU A 168 -1.08 -21.04 -9.80
CA GLU A 168 -0.88 -19.90 -10.70
C GLU A 168 -2.15 -19.04 -10.82
N GLY A 169 -2.00 -17.88 -11.45
CA GLY A 169 -3.11 -17.00 -11.79
C GLY A 169 -3.98 -16.64 -10.59
N ASP A 170 -5.29 -16.81 -10.72
CA ASP A 170 -6.24 -16.42 -9.67
C ASP A 170 -6.13 -17.28 -8.41
N ALA A 171 -5.62 -18.51 -8.49
CA ALA A 171 -5.36 -19.32 -7.31
C ALA A 171 -4.23 -18.72 -6.48
N PHE A 172 -3.15 -18.30 -7.14
CA PHE A 172 -2.05 -17.62 -6.48
C PHE A 172 -2.49 -16.28 -5.87
N GLU A 173 -3.28 -15.47 -6.59
CA GLU A 173 -3.83 -14.22 -6.04
C GLU A 173 -4.70 -14.44 -4.79
N ARG A 174 -5.47 -15.53 -4.72
CA ARG A 174 -6.25 -15.87 -3.52
C ARG A 174 -5.35 -16.25 -2.35
N THR A 175 -4.30 -17.02 -2.58
CA THR A 175 -3.32 -17.37 -1.53
C THR A 175 -2.58 -16.12 -1.03
N LEU A 176 -2.14 -15.24 -1.92
CA LEU A 176 -1.53 -13.96 -1.54
C LEU A 176 -2.49 -13.08 -0.73
N TYR A 177 -3.79 -13.12 -1.04
CA TYR A 177 -4.80 -12.44 -0.23
C TYR A 177 -4.89 -13.02 1.18
N ILE A 178 -4.90 -14.35 1.32
CA ILE A 178 -4.90 -15.02 2.62
C ILE A 178 -3.65 -14.64 3.41
N ILE A 179 -2.45 -14.80 2.82
CA ILE A 179 -1.16 -14.40 3.42
C ILE A 179 -1.24 -12.96 3.96
N ARG A 180 -1.69 -12.03 3.11
CA ARG A 180 -1.84 -10.62 3.47
C ARG A 180 -2.79 -10.41 4.64
N ARG A 181 -3.94 -11.09 4.67
CA ARG A 181 -4.91 -10.98 5.77
C ARG A 181 -4.33 -11.54 7.06
N ARG A 182 -3.71 -12.73 7.01
CA ARG A 182 -3.13 -13.41 8.16
C ARG A 182 -2.05 -12.56 8.84
N PHE A 183 -1.05 -12.08 8.10
CA PHE A 183 0.01 -11.29 8.75
C PHE A 183 -0.49 -9.92 9.21
N SER A 184 -1.43 -9.31 8.48
CA SER A 184 -2.01 -8.03 8.89
C SER A 184 -2.76 -8.16 10.21
N GLU A 185 -3.44 -9.28 10.43
CA GLU A 185 -4.19 -9.52 11.67
C GLU A 185 -3.25 -9.90 12.83
N LEU A 186 -2.31 -10.82 12.58
CA LEU A 186 -1.32 -11.26 13.56
C LEU A 186 -0.53 -10.07 14.13
N LEU A 187 0.06 -9.25 13.25
CA LEU A 187 0.95 -8.16 13.64
C LEU A 187 0.20 -6.97 14.25
N LYS A 188 -1.11 -6.85 14.01
CA LYS A 188 -1.96 -5.87 14.72
C LYS A 188 -2.31 -6.31 16.14
N ARG A 189 -2.46 -7.61 16.38
CA ARG A 189 -2.82 -8.17 17.70
C ARG A 189 -1.62 -8.31 18.63
N HIS A 190 -0.41 -8.47 18.09
CA HIS A 190 0.83 -8.67 18.85
C HIS A 190 1.44 -7.35 19.35
N THR A 191 0.67 -6.57 20.13
CA THR A 191 1.10 -5.26 20.65
C THR A 191 2.22 -5.36 21.69
N ASP A 192 2.37 -6.50 22.35
CA ASP A 192 3.37 -6.69 23.40
C ASP A 192 4.81 -6.74 22.87
N HIS A 193 4.97 -7.04 21.57
CA HIS A 193 6.26 -7.11 20.88
C HIS A 193 6.52 -5.94 19.92
N LEU A 194 5.51 -5.10 19.67
CA LEU A 194 5.54 -4.11 18.59
C LEU A 194 5.01 -2.75 19.07
N THR A 195 5.91 -1.83 19.39
CA THR A 195 5.56 -0.43 19.68
C THR A 195 5.16 0.33 18.41
N GLN A 196 5.69 -0.09 17.25
CA GLN A 196 5.45 0.47 15.93
C GLN A 196 4.62 -0.47 15.04
N GLY A 197 3.96 -1.48 15.60
CA GLY A 197 3.15 -2.46 14.84
C GLY A 197 2.02 -1.83 14.01
N HIS A 198 1.54 -0.65 14.41
CA HIS A 198 0.56 0.14 13.67
C HIS A 198 1.06 0.61 12.29
N MET A 199 2.38 0.66 12.07
CA MET A 199 2.98 1.00 10.77
C MET A 199 2.87 -0.15 9.76
N VAL A 200 2.65 -1.39 10.23
CA VAL A 200 2.60 -2.57 9.36
C VAL A 200 1.41 -2.48 8.42
N TYR A 201 1.68 -2.33 7.13
CA TYR A 201 0.63 -2.19 6.12
C TYR A 201 1.09 -2.65 4.74
N ALA A 202 0.39 -3.63 4.17
CA ALA A 202 0.61 -4.06 2.80
C ALA A 202 -0.08 -3.10 1.81
N CYS A 203 0.67 -2.23 1.14
CA CYS A 203 0.14 -1.38 0.07
C CYS A 203 -0.43 -2.21 -1.07
N SER A 204 0.32 -3.24 -1.46
CA SER A 204 -0.09 -4.30 -2.36
C SER A 204 0.64 -5.59 -1.98
N LEU A 205 0.12 -6.73 -2.44
CA LEU A 205 0.82 -8.00 -2.51
C LEU A 205 0.10 -8.81 -3.58
N SER A 206 0.65 -8.84 -4.79
CA SER A 206 -0.01 -9.38 -5.98
C SER A 206 1.02 -9.75 -7.05
N SER A 207 0.66 -10.72 -7.89
CA SER A 207 1.34 -11.09 -9.13
C SER A 207 0.94 -10.20 -10.31
N LYS A 208 -0.08 -9.34 -10.14
CA LYS A 208 -0.69 -8.54 -11.21
C LYS A 208 -0.46 -7.04 -11.06
N VAL A 209 -0.43 -6.53 -9.83
CA VAL A 209 -0.36 -5.09 -9.55
C VAL A 209 0.61 -4.75 -8.42
N ILE A 210 1.16 -3.53 -8.46
CA ILE A 210 1.94 -2.97 -7.36
C ILE A 210 1.54 -1.51 -7.09
N VAL A 211 1.54 -1.13 -5.81
CA VAL A 211 1.13 0.21 -5.36
C VAL A 211 2.30 0.92 -4.68
N TYR A 212 2.69 2.07 -5.22
CA TYR A 212 3.60 3.04 -4.60
C TYR A 212 2.77 4.21 -4.11
N LYS A 213 2.83 4.51 -2.82
CA LYS A 213 2.01 5.59 -2.23
C LYS A 213 2.63 6.08 -0.93
N GLY A 214 2.27 7.27 -0.52
CA GLY A 214 2.72 7.80 0.76
C GLY A 214 2.02 9.09 1.12
N MET A 215 2.41 9.64 2.27
CA MET A 215 1.99 10.96 2.73
C MET A 215 2.78 12.05 1.96
N LEU A 216 2.45 12.16 0.68
CA LEU A 216 3.16 12.93 -0.34
C LEU A 216 2.16 13.86 -1.04
N THR A 217 2.63 15.00 -1.53
CA THR A 217 1.89 15.76 -2.55
C THR A 217 2.02 15.05 -3.91
N PRO A 218 1.17 15.36 -4.90
CA PRO A 218 1.29 14.75 -6.22
C PRO A 218 2.68 15.00 -6.83
N GLY A 219 3.15 16.25 -6.84
CA GLY A 219 4.50 16.59 -7.33
C GLY A 219 5.66 15.82 -6.66
N GLN A 220 5.48 15.34 -5.42
CA GLN A 220 6.51 14.60 -4.67
C GLN A 220 6.58 13.11 -5.01
N LEU A 221 5.51 12.51 -5.53
CA LEU A 221 5.39 11.04 -5.66
C LEU A 221 6.52 10.40 -6.47
N PHE A 222 6.82 10.93 -7.65
CA PHE A 222 7.81 10.36 -8.56
C PHE A 222 9.24 10.64 -8.08
N PRO A 223 9.62 11.88 -7.71
CA PRO A 223 10.94 12.15 -7.14
C PRO A 223 11.21 11.38 -5.86
N PHE A 224 10.19 11.11 -5.04
CA PHE A 224 10.36 10.36 -3.79
C PHE A 224 10.68 8.88 -4.04
N TYR A 225 10.18 8.28 -5.12
CA TYR A 225 10.42 6.88 -5.47
C TYR A 225 11.23 6.77 -6.77
N PRO A 226 12.57 6.71 -6.71
CA PRO A 226 13.43 6.55 -7.87
C PRO A 226 13.07 5.37 -8.79
N ASP A 227 12.46 4.32 -8.26
CA ASP A 227 11.93 3.20 -9.05
C ASP A 227 10.94 3.67 -10.14
N LEU A 228 10.07 4.64 -9.83
CA LEU A 228 9.03 5.12 -10.75
C LEU A 228 9.59 5.92 -11.93
N GLU A 229 10.81 6.44 -11.78
CA GLU A 229 11.54 7.18 -12.82
C GLU A 229 12.49 6.28 -13.62
N ASN A 230 12.59 5.00 -13.25
CA ASN A 230 13.45 4.05 -13.95
C ASN A 230 12.88 3.72 -15.35
N THR A 231 13.69 3.85 -16.38
CA THR A 231 13.28 3.61 -17.78
C THR A 231 12.91 2.16 -18.07
N HIS A 232 13.31 1.21 -17.22
CA HIS A 232 12.90 -0.20 -17.30
C HIS A 232 11.57 -0.47 -16.58
N PHE A 233 10.99 0.52 -15.90
CA PHE A 233 9.66 0.41 -15.32
C PHE A 233 8.62 0.52 -16.43
N GLU A 234 8.40 -0.61 -17.11
CA GLU A 234 7.41 -0.75 -18.17
C GLU A 234 6.14 -1.39 -17.61
N THR A 235 5.01 -0.70 -17.78
CA THR A 235 3.70 -1.19 -17.36
C THR A 235 2.66 -0.93 -18.44
N HIS A 236 1.55 -1.66 -18.42
CA HIS A 236 0.43 -1.43 -19.35
C HIS A 236 -0.73 -0.67 -18.71
N LEU A 237 -0.68 -0.42 -17.40
CA LEU A 237 -1.69 0.30 -16.64
C LEU A 237 -1.00 1.10 -15.54
N ALA A 238 -1.35 2.37 -15.40
CA ALA A 238 -0.98 3.20 -14.27
C ALA A 238 -2.20 4.04 -13.84
N MET A 239 -2.58 3.98 -12.56
CA MET A 239 -3.68 4.73 -11.97
C MET A 239 -3.13 5.58 -10.82
N VAL A 240 -3.19 6.90 -10.97
CA VAL A 240 -2.71 7.88 -10.00
C VAL A 240 -3.86 8.41 -9.16
N HIS A 241 -3.56 8.75 -7.91
CA HIS A 241 -4.50 9.36 -6.99
C HIS A 241 -3.81 10.43 -6.17
N SER A 242 -4.53 11.53 -5.96
CA SER A 242 -4.18 12.60 -5.03
C SER A 242 -5.31 12.76 -4.03
N ARG A 243 -4.97 12.75 -2.75
CA ARG A 243 -5.89 12.90 -1.63
C ARG A 243 -5.89 14.33 -1.12
N PHE A 244 -7.06 14.81 -0.71
CA PHE A 244 -7.24 15.96 0.17
C PHE A 244 -8.03 15.47 1.38
N SER A 245 -7.57 15.74 2.59
CA SER A 245 -8.19 15.32 3.85
C SER A 245 -8.68 16.51 4.64
N THR A 246 -9.74 16.34 5.43
CA THR A 246 -10.10 17.31 6.48
C THR A 246 -9.32 17.14 7.79
N ASN A 247 -8.35 16.21 7.86
CA ASN A 247 -7.54 15.97 9.04
C ASN A 247 -6.06 16.24 8.80
N THR A 248 -5.37 16.68 9.86
CA THR A 248 -3.95 17.01 9.85
C THR A 248 -3.05 15.91 10.41
N PHE A 249 -3.60 14.70 10.63
CA PHE A 249 -2.85 13.61 11.27
C PHE A 249 -2.08 12.79 10.25
N PRO A 250 -0.77 12.61 10.43
CA PRO A 250 0.05 11.95 9.43
C PRO A 250 -0.26 10.45 9.36
N SER A 251 -0.51 9.93 8.15
CA SER A 251 -0.74 8.50 7.94
C SER A 251 -0.48 8.07 6.51
N TRP A 252 0.67 7.41 6.31
CA TRP A 252 1.09 6.86 5.03
C TRP A 252 0.11 5.81 4.47
N ALA A 253 -0.47 4.97 5.34
CA ALA A 253 -1.37 3.90 4.94
C ALA A 253 -2.69 4.40 4.33
N ARG A 254 -3.13 5.61 4.67
CA ARG A 254 -4.38 6.23 4.19
C ARG A 254 -4.28 6.86 2.81
N ALA A 255 -3.06 7.09 2.31
CA ALA A 255 -2.86 7.45 0.92
C ALA A 255 -3.49 6.39 0.01
N GLN A 256 -3.90 6.82 -1.18
CA GLN A 256 -4.46 5.95 -2.21
C GLN A 256 -3.51 5.97 -3.43
N PRO A 257 -3.59 4.99 -4.35
CA PRO A 257 -4.61 3.94 -4.47
C PRO A 257 -4.67 2.90 -3.32
N ASN A 258 -5.85 2.29 -3.17
CA ASN A 258 -5.98 1.02 -2.47
C ASN A 258 -5.63 -0.13 -3.44
N ARG A 259 -5.72 -1.38 -2.97
CA ARG A 259 -5.24 -2.57 -3.70
C ARG A 259 -5.92 -2.80 -5.06
N TYR A 260 -7.17 -2.33 -5.22
CA TYR A 260 -7.96 -2.50 -6.44
C TYR A 260 -8.83 -1.29 -6.79
N MET A 261 -8.66 -0.17 -6.08
CA MET A 261 -9.52 0.99 -6.28
C MET A 261 -8.84 2.28 -5.86
N SER A 262 -9.20 3.35 -6.56
CA SER A 262 -9.02 4.73 -6.12
C SER A 262 -10.40 5.35 -6.02
N HIS A 263 -10.62 6.13 -4.98
CA HIS A 263 -11.90 6.73 -4.68
C HIS A 263 -11.77 8.25 -4.64
N ASN A 264 -12.63 8.90 -5.42
CA ASN A 264 -12.85 10.34 -5.37
C ASN A 264 -14.29 10.60 -4.98
N GLY A 265 -14.49 11.11 -3.77
CA GLY A 265 -15.80 11.32 -3.16
C GLY A 265 -15.86 10.76 -1.75
N GLU A 266 -17.08 10.67 -1.22
CA GLU A 266 -17.36 10.24 0.15
C GLU A 266 -18.47 9.18 0.18
N ILE A 267 -18.30 8.15 1.00
CA ILE A 267 -19.32 7.11 1.23
C ILE A 267 -20.14 7.50 2.45
N ASN A 268 -21.21 8.27 2.24
CA ASN A 268 -22.10 8.79 3.30
C ASN A 268 -22.90 7.70 4.06
N THR A 269 -22.94 6.47 3.55
CA THR A 269 -23.62 5.32 4.18
C THR A 269 -22.66 4.34 4.88
N LEU A 270 -21.42 4.77 5.16
CA LEU A 270 -20.33 3.91 5.65
C LEU A 270 -20.72 3.02 6.83
N MET A 271 -21.39 3.57 7.84
CA MET A 271 -21.79 2.81 9.03
C MET A 271 -22.80 1.70 8.72
N GLY A 272 -23.78 1.99 7.85
CA GLY A 272 -24.73 0.98 7.37
C GLY A 272 -24.02 -0.14 6.61
N ASN A 273 -23.09 0.22 5.72
CA ASN A 273 -22.31 -0.76 4.95
C ASN A 273 -21.45 -1.65 5.87
N LYS A 274 -20.78 -1.06 6.87
CA LYS A 274 -19.99 -1.81 7.86
C LYS A 274 -20.84 -2.81 8.63
N ASN A 275 -21.97 -2.37 9.19
CA ASN A 275 -22.85 -3.23 9.98
C ASN A 275 -23.42 -4.38 9.14
N MET A 276 -23.81 -4.09 7.89
CA MET A 276 -24.31 -5.10 6.96
C MET A 276 -23.22 -6.12 6.60
N MET A 277 -21.97 -5.70 6.45
CA MET A 277 -20.86 -6.63 6.21
C MET A 277 -20.58 -7.50 7.43
N THR A 278 -20.58 -6.94 8.65
CA THR A 278 -20.43 -7.73 9.89
C THR A 278 -21.52 -8.78 10.03
N ALA A 279 -22.79 -8.42 9.79
CA ALA A 279 -23.92 -9.36 9.86
C ALA A 279 -23.81 -10.51 8.85
N ARG A 280 -23.17 -10.30 7.70
CA ARG A 280 -22.98 -11.31 6.65
C ARG A 280 -21.82 -12.27 6.90
N GLN A 281 -20.90 -11.95 7.81
CA GLN A 281 -19.71 -12.79 8.06
C GLN A 281 -20.10 -14.22 8.49
N GLY A 282 -21.14 -14.37 9.30
CA GLY A 282 -21.59 -15.69 9.78
C GLY A 282 -22.27 -16.57 8.71
N SER A 283 -22.66 -16.02 7.56
CA SER A 283 -23.38 -16.75 6.51
C SER A 283 -22.67 -16.78 5.16
N VAL A 284 -21.58 -16.01 4.99
CA VAL A 284 -20.87 -15.95 3.71
C VAL A 284 -20.09 -17.25 3.48
N GLN A 285 -20.22 -17.77 2.27
CA GLN A 285 -19.52 -18.97 1.81
C GLN A 285 -18.97 -18.71 0.41
N SER A 286 -17.83 -19.32 0.11
CA SER A 286 -17.24 -19.26 -1.23
C SER A 286 -16.60 -20.60 -1.58
N PRO A 287 -16.95 -21.21 -2.72
CA PRO A 287 -16.33 -22.46 -3.16
C PRO A 287 -14.83 -22.30 -3.44
N LEU A 288 -14.37 -21.07 -3.73
CA LEU A 288 -12.97 -20.77 -4.02
C LEU A 288 -12.09 -20.65 -2.76
N PHE A 289 -12.69 -20.35 -1.61
CA PHE A 289 -11.98 -20.26 -0.33
C PHE A 289 -12.30 -21.43 0.60
N GLY A 290 -13.44 -22.11 0.45
CA GLY A 290 -13.83 -23.19 1.35
C GLY A 290 -13.79 -22.75 2.82
N ALA A 291 -13.16 -23.57 3.67
CA ALA A 291 -13.00 -23.26 5.10
C ALA A 291 -12.04 -22.08 5.38
N GLU A 292 -11.14 -21.78 4.45
CA GLU A 292 -10.13 -20.71 4.56
C GLU A 292 -10.76 -19.32 4.58
N ILE A 293 -12.03 -19.20 4.16
CA ILE A 293 -12.76 -17.92 4.20
C ILE A 293 -12.79 -17.31 5.60
N ASN A 294 -12.74 -18.15 6.65
CA ASN A 294 -12.69 -17.70 8.04
C ASN A 294 -11.43 -16.91 8.38
N LYS A 295 -10.32 -17.15 7.66
CA LYS A 295 -9.06 -16.40 7.82
C LYS A 295 -9.17 -14.96 7.28
N LEU A 296 -10.23 -14.65 6.53
CA LEU A 296 -10.37 -13.36 5.85
C LEU A 296 -11.14 -12.32 6.67
N PHE A 297 -11.96 -12.75 7.64
CA PHE A 297 -12.78 -11.84 8.44
C PHE A 297 -11.93 -11.01 9.43
N PRO A 298 -12.39 -9.82 9.84
CA PRO A 298 -11.82 -9.06 10.95
C PRO A 298 -11.96 -9.80 12.29
#